data_AF-A0A2T2R9P1-F1
#
_entry.id   AF-A0A2T2R9P1-F1
#
_cell.length_a   1.000
_cell.length_b   1.000
_cell.length_c   1.000
_cell.angle_alpha   90.00
_cell.angle_beta   90.00
_cell.angle_gamma   90.00
#
_symmetry.space_group_name_H-M   'P 1'
#
loop_
_entity.id
_entity.type
_entity.pdbx_description
1 polymer ?
#
loop_
_entity_poly.entity_id
_entity_poly.type
_entity_poly.pdbx_seq_one_letter_code
_entity_poly.pdbx_strand_id
1 'polypeptide(L)'
;LGLDITKLPEPLVASHDVVGTLHREGARRLGLASGTPVCAGGVDAPAATLSAGVVAEGRHVAMMGTSMCWGFVHTAPPTEAGLVSMPYVLQPETLVYTFGGAATAGAVPAWFVDQLGASERTVEQLTADIDGPDAYAQLEGRAARVPPGSDGLVMLPYFMGERSPIWDPDARGTITGLTLYHTKAHLYRAGLEAVAFALRHNLETGRAAGYHLADEVHLVGGAARSPLWCAIIANVVNLPATATRGGEAAYGDAMLGAVATGVADAAEVASWTAASQRDHRIEPDPTHAAAYEATYPRYLALYEALADYFAASAATA
;
A
#
# COMPACT_ATOMS: atom_id res chain seq x y z
N LEU A 1 1.15 -18.79 25.89
CA LEU A 1 0.34 -19.73 25.06
C LEU A 1 0.24 -21.14 25.64
N GLY A 2 1.14 -21.59 26.54
CA GLY A 2 1.06 -22.94 27.11
C GLY A 2 1.27 -24.06 26.09
N LEU A 3 1.88 -23.73 24.94
CA LEU A 3 2.20 -24.67 23.87
C LEU A 3 3.58 -25.28 24.12
N ASP A 4 3.71 -26.56 23.77
CA ASP A 4 4.97 -27.29 23.77
C ASP A 4 5.86 -26.78 22.63
N ILE A 5 7.03 -26.24 22.96
CA ILE A 5 7.95 -25.63 21.99
C ILE A 5 8.41 -26.62 20.93
N THR A 6 8.49 -27.91 21.26
CA THR A 6 8.95 -28.95 20.33
C THR A 6 7.97 -29.22 19.18
N LYS A 7 6.75 -28.64 19.25
CA LYS A 7 5.75 -28.69 18.18
C LYS A 7 5.86 -27.52 17.20
N LEU A 8 6.72 -26.55 17.48
CA LEU A 8 7.01 -25.46 16.55
C LEU A 8 8.18 -25.83 15.63
N PRO A 9 8.23 -25.30 14.40
CA PRO A 9 9.36 -25.55 13.49
C PRO A 9 10.67 -24.99 14.07
N GLU A 10 11.69 -25.83 14.14
CA GLU A 10 13.07 -25.45 14.47
C GLU A 10 14.06 -26.13 13.51
N PRO A 11 15.18 -25.47 13.14
CA PRO A 11 15.56 -24.12 13.52
C PRO A 11 14.77 -23.03 12.76
N LEU A 12 14.72 -21.82 13.32
CA LEU A 12 14.34 -20.63 12.55
C LEU A 12 15.49 -20.29 11.60
N VAL A 13 15.16 -20.04 10.34
CA VAL A 13 16.10 -19.82 9.23
C VAL A 13 15.79 -18.51 8.52
N ALA A 14 16.79 -17.93 7.87
CA ALA A 14 16.61 -16.74 7.05
C ALA A 14 15.81 -17.07 5.79
N SER A 15 15.09 -16.08 5.23
CA SER A 15 14.26 -16.30 4.04
C SER A 15 15.03 -16.78 2.80
N HIS A 16 16.32 -16.46 2.74
CA HIS A 16 17.23 -16.88 1.67
C HIS A 16 18.05 -18.14 2.03
N ASP A 17 17.75 -18.84 3.13
CA ASP A 17 18.40 -20.11 3.43
C ASP A 17 17.83 -21.23 2.56
N VAL A 18 18.70 -22.07 2.01
CA VAL A 18 18.31 -23.31 1.33
C VAL A 18 17.94 -24.35 2.40
N VAL A 19 16.64 -24.61 2.55
CA VAL A 19 16.09 -25.56 3.54
C VAL A 19 16.08 -27.01 3.05
N GLY A 20 16.41 -27.22 1.78
CA GLY A 20 16.54 -28.54 1.20
C GLY A 20 16.57 -28.50 -0.33
N THR A 21 16.32 -29.65 -0.94
CA THR A 21 16.26 -29.79 -2.39
C THR A 21 15.07 -30.64 -2.80
N LEU A 22 14.55 -30.41 -4.01
CA LEU A 22 13.47 -31.23 -4.55
C LEU A 22 13.92 -32.70 -4.69
N HIS A 23 13.25 -33.58 -3.96
CA HIS A 23 13.37 -35.02 -4.19
C HIS A 23 12.77 -35.39 -5.55
N ARG A 24 13.19 -36.55 -6.09
CA ARG A 24 12.84 -37.00 -7.45
C ARG A 24 11.35 -36.92 -7.78
N GLU A 25 10.51 -37.38 -6.85
CA GLU A 25 9.05 -37.37 -7.05
C GLU A 25 8.47 -35.94 -7.02
N GLY A 26 8.96 -35.07 -6.14
CA GLY A 26 8.54 -33.66 -6.11
C GLY A 26 8.94 -32.92 -7.39
N ALA A 27 10.17 -33.14 -7.83
CA ALA A 27 10.69 -32.62 -9.10
C ALA A 27 9.83 -33.06 -10.30
N ARG A 28 9.49 -34.35 -10.38
CA ARG A 28 8.60 -34.90 -11.43
C ARG A 28 7.22 -34.24 -11.43
N ARG A 29 6.62 -34.05 -10.26
CA ARG A 29 5.28 -33.43 -10.13
C ARG A 29 5.26 -31.96 -10.55
N LEU A 30 6.34 -31.23 -10.29
CA LEU A 30 6.47 -29.80 -10.61
C LEU A 30 7.05 -29.55 -12.00
N GLY A 31 7.55 -30.57 -12.69
CA GLY A 31 8.25 -30.41 -13.96
C GLY A 31 9.64 -29.75 -13.82
N LEU A 32 10.25 -29.86 -12.65
CA LEU A 32 11.56 -29.29 -12.31
C LEU A 32 12.65 -30.36 -12.20
N ALA A 33 13.91 -29.95 -12.06
CA ALA A 33 15.02 -30.88 -11.89
C ALA A 33 15.09 -31.43 -10.45
N SER A 34 15.40 -32.72 -10.30
CA SER A 34 15.75 -33.28 -9.00
C SER A 34 17.00 -32.59 -8.46
N GLY A 35 17.02 -32.29 -7.16
CA GLY A 35 18.12 -31.55 -6.55
C GLY A 35 18.01 -30.02 -6.68
N THR A 36 16.96 -29.49 -7.32
CA THR A 36 16.69 -28.04 -7.35
C THR A 36 16.61 -27.52 -5.90
N PRO A 37 17.40 -26.50 -5.51
CA PRO A 37 17.34 -25.89 -4.18
C PRO A 37 15.95 -25.35 -3.87
N VAL A 38 15.52 -25.52 -2.62
CA VAL A 38 14.29 -24.95 -2.07
C VAL A 38 14.68 -23.99 -0.96
N CYS A 39 14.33 -22.71 -1.14
CA CYS A 39 14.59 -21.66 -0.16
C CYS A 39 13.46 -21.62 0.88
N ALA A 40 13.75 -21.12 2.09
CA ALA A 40 12.75 -20.99 3.14
C ALA A 40 11.57 -20.09 2.72
N GLY A 41 11.87 -19.03 1.97
CA GLY A 41 10.89 -18.03 1.56
C GLY A 41 10.52 -17.08 2.69
N GLY A 42 9.52 -16.24 2.46
CA GLY A 42 9.10 -15.23 3.42
C GLY A 42 7.61 -14.95 3.39
N VAL A 43 7.20 -14.02 4.24
CA VAL A 43 5.85 -13.43 4.17
C VAL A 43 5.75 -12.60 2.89
N ASP A 44 4.58 -12.61 2.27
CA ASP A 44 4.33 -11.95 0.98
C ASP A 44 4.63 -10.45 1.01
N ALA A 45 4.23 -9.73 2.06
CA ALA A 45 4.38 -8.28 2.19
C ALA A 45 5.85 -7.81 2.20
N PRO A 46 6.77 -8.38 3.02
CA PRO A 46 8.18 -8.03 2.93
C PRO A 46 8.84 -8.50 1.62
N ALA A 47 8.43 -9.64 1.04
CA ALA A 47 8.93 -10.06 -0.27
C ALA A 47 8.53 -9.09 -1.39
N ALA A 48 7.27 -8.63 -1.39
CA ALA A 48 6.78 -7.59 -2.30
C ALA A 48 7.47 -6.23 -2.06
N THR A 49 7.79 -5.91 -0.81
CA THR A 49 8.53 -4.70 -0.44
C THR A 49 9.97 -4.74 -0.99
N LEU A 50 10.63 -5.90 -0.94
CA LEU A 50 11.93 -6.13 -1.55
C LEU A 50 11.87 -5.92 -3.07
N SER A 51 10.86 -6.49 -3.74
CA SER A 51 10.71 -6.36 -5.19
C SER A 51 10.34 -4.95 -5.64
N ALA A 52 9.83 -4.10 -4.73
CA ALA A 52 9.64 -2.67 -4.96
C ALA A 52 10.92 -1.82 -4.75
N GLY A 53 12.02 -2.43 -4.29
CA GLY A 53 13.32 -1.76 -4.13
C GLY A 53 13.55 -1.10 -2.76
N VAL A 54 12.80 -1.53 -1.75
CA VAL A 54 13.01 -1.14 -0.35
C VAL A 54 14.09 -2.05 0.26
N VAL A 55 15.34 -1.63 0.12
CA VAL A 55 16.54 -2.45 0.41
C VAL A 55 17.48 -1.81 1.42
N ALA A 56 17.10 -0.64 1.94
CA ALA A 56 17.92 0.14 2.86
C ALA A 56 17.01 0.85 3.85
N GLU A 57 17.56 1.11 5.04
CA GLU A 57 16.86 1.78 6.13
C GLU A 57 16.17 3.07 5.67
N GLY A 58 14.94 3.25 6.16
CA GLY A 58 14.09 4.39 5.87
C GLY A 58 13.40 4.35 4.51
N ARG A 59 13.81 3.50 3.57
CA ARG A 59 13.03 3.32 2.33
C ARG A 59 11.67 2.70 2.65
N HIS A 60 10.65 3.16 1.93
CA HIS A 60 9.29 2.70 2.13
C HIS A 60 8.50 2.71 0.82
N VAL A 61 7.48 1.86 0.77
CA VAL A 61 6.60 1.70 -0.38
C VAL A 61 5.15 1.58 0.09
N ALA A 62 4.24 2.25 -0.60
CA ALA A 62 2.81 1.99 -0.50
C ALA A 62 2.37 1.09 -1.66
N MET A 63 2.09 -0.17 -1.35
CA MET A 63 1.46 -1.12 -2.25
C MET A 63 -0.04 -0.87 -2.26
N MET A 64 -0.54 -0.20 -3.31
CA MET A 64 -1.92 0.24 -3.42
C MET A 64 -2.72 -0.70 -4.32
N GLY A 65 -3.15 -1.83 -3.76
CA GLY A 65 -4.10 -2.76 -4.36
C GLY A 65 -5.54 -2.47 -3.89
N THR A 66 -6.36 -3.51 -3.80
CA THR A 66 -7.71 -3.43 -3.19
C THR A 66 -7.63 -2.82 -1.78
N SER A 67 -6.67 -3.28 -0.98
CA SER A 67 -6.20 -2.66 0.25
C SER A 67 -4.85 -1.98 0.02
N MET A 68 -4.41 -1.17 0.98
CA MET A 68 -3.06 -0.62 0.99
C MET A 68 -2.23 -1.34 2.03
N CYS A 69 -1.02 -1.74 1.64
CA CYS A 69 0.05 -2.12 2.55
C CYS A 69 1.18 -1.11 2.38
N TRP A 70 1.42 -0.29 3.40
CA TRP A 70 2.56 0.61 3.45
C TRP A 70 3.64 -0.01 4.32
N GLY A 71 4.76 -0.37 3.71
CA GLY A 71 5.85 -1.08 4.38
C GLY A 71 7.18 -0.34 4.26
N PHE A 72 8.00 -0.45 5.29
CA PHE A 72 9.33 0.15 5.36
C PHE A 72 10.30 -0.73 6.14
N VAL A 73 11.59 -0.46 5.98
CA VAL A 73 12.65 -1.20 6.69
C VAL A 73 13.48 -0.27 7.56
N HIS A 74 13.90 -0.76 8.71
CA HIS A 74 14.69 0.00 9.69
C HIS A 74 15.56 -0.92 10.55
N THR A 75 16.48 -0.32 11.31
CA THR A 75 17.34 -1.04 12.27
C THR A 75 16.91 -0.84 13.73
N ALA A 76 15.99 0.09 13.98
CA ALA A 76 15.48 0.37 15.32
C ALA A 76 14.64 -0.79 15.90
N PRO A 77 14.57 -0.95 17.24
CA PRO A 77 13.65 -1.89 17.86
C PRO A 77 12.18 -1.60 17.50
N PRO A 78 11.35 -2.62 17.26
CA PRO A 78 9.91 -2.45 17.08
C PRO A 78 9.24 -1.73 18.26
N THR A 79 8.18 -0.98 17.96
CA THR A 79 7.38 -0.23 18.91
C THR A 79 5.89 -0.59 18.77
N GLU A 80 5.13 -0.47 19.86
CA GLU A 80 3.67 -0.68 19.86
C GLU A 80 2.91 0.58 19.37
N ALA A 81 3.32 1.13 18.23
CA ALA A 81 2.74 2.37 17.67
C ALA A 81 1.53 2.11 16.76
N GLY A 82 0.82 0.98 16.93
CA GLY A 82 -0.24 0.58 16.00
C GLY A 82 0.27 0.08 14.64
N LEU A 83 1.57 -0.21 14.53
CA LEU A 83 2.21 -0.82 13.37
C LEU A 83 2.60 -2.27 13.67
N VAL A 84 2.81 -3.07 12.63
CA VAL A 84 3.19 -4.49 12.78
C VAL A 84 4.60 -4.69 12.25
N SER A 85 5.46 -5.33 13.04
CA SER A 85 6.87 -5.55 12.72
C SER A 85 7.22 -7.04 12.66
N MET A 86 8.18 -7.39 11.80
CA MET A 86 8.77 -8.72 11.69
C MET A 86 10.21 -8.63 11.15
N PRO A 87 11.05 -9.66 11.28
CA PRO A 87 12.35 -9.69 10.61
C PRO A 87 12.18 -9.50 9.10
N TYR A 88 13.06 -8.72 8.47
CA TYR A 88 12.97 -8.50 7.03
C TYR A 88 13.49 -9.71 6.24
N VAL A 89 13.01 -9.89 5.01
CA VAL A 89 13.39 -11.05 4.16
C VAL A 89 14.84 -10.98 3.68
N LEU A 90 15.41 -9.78 3.61
CA LEU A 90 16.80 -9.53 3.25
C LEU A 90 17.53 -8.97 4.48
N GLN A 91 18.66 -9.57 4.86
CA GLN A 91 19.43 -9.21 6.07
C GLN A 91 18.60 -9.24 7.38
N PRO A 92 17.89 -10.34 7.69
CA PRO A 92 17.00 -10.45 8.86
C PRO A 92 17.69 -10.22 10.21
N GLU A 93 19.01 -10.31 10.27
CA GLU A 93 19.84 -10.11 11.46
C GLU A 93 19.95 -8.62 11.84
N THR A 94 19.71 -7.73 10.87
CA THR A 94 19.89 -6.27 11.05
C THR A 94 18.67 -5.46 10.66
N LEU A 95 17.88 -5.92 9.69
CA LEU A 95 16.72 -5.20 9.17
C LEU A 95 15.42 -5.78 9.71
N VAL A 96 14.59 -4.87 10.22
CA VAL A 96 13.21 -5.12 10.61
C VAL A 96 12.31 -4.53 9.53
N TYR A 97 11.33 -5.30 9.09
CA TYR A 97 10.22 -4.81 8.29
C TYR A 97 9.08 -4.39 9.21
N THR A 98 8.61 -3.16 9.03
CA THR A 98 7.42 -2.65 9.71
C THR A 98 6.42 -2.17 8.68
N PHE A 99 5.15 -2.44 8.92
CA PHE A 99 4.09 -2.01 8.02
C PHE A 99 2.85 -1.50 8.76
N GLY A 100 2.15 -0.63 8.04
CA GLY A 100 0.80 -0.19 8.28
C GLY A 100 0.01 -0.26 6.97
N GLY A 101 -1.12 0.43 6.87
CA GLY A 101 -1.89 0.40 5.64
C GLY A 101 -3.30 0.93 5.78
N ALA A 102 -4.16 0.53 4.85
CA ALA A 102 -5.59 0.77 4.90
C ALA A 102 -6.31 -0.51 4.44
N ALA A 103 -7.38 -0.89 5.11
CA ALA A 103 -8.22 -2.03 4.74
C ALA A 103 -8.82 -1.84 3.34
N THR A 104 -9.18 -0.61 3.00
CA THR A 104 -9.77 -0.25 1.72
C THR A 104 -9.02 0.91 1.08
N ALA A 105 -8.30 0.61 0.00
CA ALA A 105 -7.59 1.57 -0.83
C ALA A 105 -8.19 1.59 -2.23
N GLY A 106 -7.71 0.75 -3.16
CA GLY A 106 -8.31 0.57 -4.49
C GLY A 106 -9.75 0.06 -4.46
N ALA A 107 -10.18 -0.56 -3.35
CA ALA A 107 -11.58 -0.91 -3.12
C ALA A 107 -12.51 0.31 -3.12
N VAL A 108 -12.05 1.49 -2.70
CA VAL A 108 -12.87 2.72 -2.65
C VAL A 108 -13.25 3.20 -4.06
N PRO A 109 -12.31 3.47 -4.99
CA PRO A 109 -12.67 3.82 -6.36
C PRO A 109 -13.38 2.67 -7.08
N ALA A 110 -13.05 1.41 -6.80
CA ALA A 110 -13.77 0.26 -7.38
C ALA A 110 -15.24 0.23 -6.94
N TRP A 111 -15.51 0.34 -5.65
CA TRP A 111 -16.86 0.47 -5.10
C TRP A 111 -17.60 1.66 -5.72
N PHE A 112 -16.92 2.80 -5.89
CA PHE A 112 -17.53 3.98 -6.49
C PHE A 112 -17.94 3.72 -7.95
N VAL A 113 -17.08 3.10 -8.75
CA VAL A 113 -17.39 2.74 -10.13
C VAL A 113 -18.52 1.71 -10.19
N ASP A 114 -18.52 0.72 -9.29
CA ASP A 114 -19.54 -0.32 -9.26
C ASP A 114 -20.92 0.21 -8.87
N GLN A 115 -20.98 1.05 -7.84
CA GLN A 115 -22.25 1.53 -7.28
C GLN A 115 -22.78 2.78 -7.97
N LEU A 116 -21.87 3.66 -8.41
CA LEU A 116 -22.23 4.97 -8.93
C LEU A 116 -21.84 5.13 -10.40
N GLY A 117 -20.91 4.33 -10.93
CA GLY A 117 -20.30 4.47 -12.27
C GLY A 117 -21.10 3.95 -13.46
N ALA A 118 -22.41 3.69 -13.33
CA ALA A 118 -23.21 3.07 -14.41
C ALA A 118 -23.10 3.81 -15.76
N SER A 119 -23.17 5.16 -15.75
CA SER A 119 -23.02 5.98 -16.96
C SER A 119 -21.66 5.80 -17.63
N GLU A 120 -20.59 5.72 -16.85
CA GLU A 120 -19.23 5.58 -17.32
C GLU A 120 -18.99 4.19 -17.90
N ARG A 121 -19.56 3.16 -17.26
CA ARG A 121 -19.56 1.78 -17.78
C ARG A 121 -20.30 1.68 -19.12
N THR A 122 -21.42 2.39 -19.27
CA THR A 122 -22.12 2.45 -20.56
C THR A 122 -21.24 3.09 -21.63
N VAL A 123 -20.57 4.20 -21.33
CA VAL A 123 -19.64 4.84 -22.28
C VAL A 123 -18.46 3.93 -22.62
N GLU A 124 -17.85 3.29 -21.62
CA GLU A 124 -16.78 2.31 -21.79
C GLU A 124 -17.20 1.19 -22.75
N GLN A 125 -18.38 0.59 -22.54
CA GLN A 125 -18.93 -0.46 -23.41
C GLN A 125 -19.20 0.03 -24.83
N LEU A 126 -19.77 1.23 -25.00
CA LEU A 126 -20.10 1.81 -26.31
C LEU A 126 -18.87 2.24 -27.10
N THR A 127 -17.73 2.43 -26.44
CA THR A 127 -16.49 2.91 -27.08
C THR A 127 -15.36 1.87 -27.07
N ALA A 128 -15.64 0.64 -26.63
CA ALA A 128 -14.66 -0.45 -26.54
C ALA A 128 -14.01 -0.77 -27.91
N ASP A 129 -14.79 -0.76 -28.99
CA ASP A 129 -14.30 -1.08 -30.35
C ASP A 129 -13.34 -0.02 -30.93
N ILE A 130 -13.21 1.14 -30.28
CA ILE A 130 -12.36 2.26 -30.71
C ILE A 130 -11.35 2.68 -29.63
N ASP A 131 -11.03 1.77 -28.69
CA ASP A 131 -10.12 2.01 -27.57
C ASP A 131 -10.49 3.26 -26.74
N GLY A 132 -11.80 3.44 -26.50
CA GLY A 132 -12.30 4.51 -25.63
C GLY A 132 -11.88 4.35 -24.17
N PRO A 133 -12.00 5.43 -23.35
CA PRO A 133 -11.55 5.41 -21.97
C PRO A 133 -12.42 4.49 -21.10
N ASP A 134 -11.79 3.72 -20.23
CA ASP A 134 -12.49 2.95 -19.21
C ASP A 134 -13.21 3.86 -18.19
N ALA A 135 -14.05 3.27 -17.34
CA ALA A 135 -14.83 4.04 -16.36
C ALA A 135 -13.96 4.83 -15.37
N TYR A 136 -12.78 4.33 -15.00
CA TYR A 136 -11.85 5.00 -14.09
C TYR A 136 -11.23 6.22 -14.75
N ALA A 137 -10.71 6.09 -15.96
CA ALA A 137 -10.13 7.18 -16.75
C ALA A 137 -11.15 8.30 -16.99
N GLN A 138 -12.42 7.95 -17.25
CA GLN A 138 -13.50 8.93 -17.39
C GLN A 138 -13.79 9.71 -16.09
N LEU A 139 -13.73 9.05 -14.92
CA LEU A 139 -13.93 9.70 -13.63
C LEU A 139 -12.72 10.53 -13.23
N GLU A 140 -11.50 10.00 -13.40
CA GLU A 140 -10.25 10.71 -13.14
C GLU A 140 -10.12 11.97 -13.99
N GLY A 141 -10.45 11.92 -15.28
CA GLY A 141 -10.42 13.09 -16.15
C GLY A 141 -11.35 14.23 -15.68
N ARG A 142 -12.45 13.89 -14.99
CA ARG A 142 -13.35 14.88 -14.37
C ARG A 142 -12.87 15.30 -12.98
N ALA A 143 -12.41 14.35 -12.16
CA ALA A 143 -11.87 14.60 -10.82
C ALA A 143 -10.59 15.46 -10.85
N ALA A 144 -9.80 15.38 -11.92
CA ALA A 144 -8.63 16.23 -12.13
C ALA A 144 -8.96 17.73 -12.19
N ARG A 145 -10.22 18.08 -12.50
CA ARG A 145 -10.70 19.48 -12.57
C ARG A 145 -11.27 19.98 -11.24
N VAL A 146 -11.50 19.08 -10.28
CA VAL A 146 -11.93 19.44 -8.93
C VAL A 146 -10.69 19.89 -8.15
N PRO A 147 -10.72 21.01 -7.41
CA PRO A 147 -9.57 21.47 -6.66
C PRO A 147 -9.19 20.51 -5.50
N PRO A 148 -7.93 20.54 -5.03
CA PRO A 148 -7.51 19.83 -3.82
C PRO A 148 -8.42 20.08 -2.63
N GLY A 149 -8.76 19.03 -1.89
CA GLY A 149 -9.69 19.08 -0.77
C GLY A 149 -11.16 19.03 -1.19
N SER A 150 -11.43 18.72 -2.47
CA SER A 150 -12.75 18.41 -3.02
C SER A 150 -13.84 19.41 -2.64
N ASP A 151 -13.50 20.71 -2.66
CA ASP A 151 -14.37 21.84 -2.27
C ASP A 151 -14.99 21.71 -0.87
N GLY A 152 -14.26 21.08 0.06
CA GLY A 152 -14.65 20.95 1.47
C GLY A 152 -15.23 19.59 1.84
N LEU A 153 -15.35 18.66 0.89
CA LEU A 153 -15.67 17.27 1.23
C LEU A 153 -14.54 16.62 2.03
N VAL A 154 -14.92 15.84 3.04
CA VAL A 154 -14.01 14.95 3.76
C VAL A 154 -14.63 13.55 3.76
N MET A 155 -13.83 12.56 3.38
CA MET A 155 -14.24 11.16 3.40
C MET A 155 -13.36 10.34 4.33
N LEU A 156 -13.99 9.47 5.13
CA LEU A 156 -13.31 8.39 5.84
C LEU A 156 -13.37 7.14 4.96
N PRO A 157 -12.24 6.52 4.59
CA PRO A 157 -12.21 5.42 3.63
C PRO A 157 -12.49 4.06 4.27
N TYR A 158 -13.13 3.96 5.44
CA TYR A 158 -13.23 2.74 6.25
C TYR A 158 -14.40 1.82 5.84
N PHE A 159 -14.52 1.48 4.56
CA PHE A 159 -15.67 0.74 4.02
C PHE A 159 -15.76 -0.72 4.51
N MET A 160 -14.71 -1.24 5.14
CA MET A 160 -14.64 -2.60 5.71
C MET A 160 -14.10 -2.60 7.15
N GLY A 161 -14.35 -1.53 7.91
CA GLY A 161 -13.56 -1.24 9.11
C GLY A 161 -12.16 -0.78 8.74
N GLU A 162 -11.30 -0.63 9.73
CA GLU A 162 -9.92 -0.24 9.51
C GLU A 162 -8.95 -0.96 10.46
N ARG A 163 -7.74 -1.15 9.96
CA ARG A 163 -6.59 -1.66 10.72
C ARG A 163 -5.72 -0.46 11.10
N SER A 164 -4.42 -0.55 10.85
CA SER A 164 -3.48 0.52 11.13
C SER A 164 -3.92 1.88 10.55
N PRO A 165 -3.68 3.00 11.26
CA PRO A 165 -3.18 3.05 12.64
C PRO A 165 -4.30 3.00 13.70
N ILE A 166 -5.57 3.04 13.32
CA ILE A 166 -6.70 3.21 14.27
C ILE A 166 -7.23 1.91 14.90
N TRP A 167 -7.06 0.77 14.21
CA TRP A 167 -7.46 -0.58 14.64
C TRP A 167 -8.93 -0.68 15.10
N ASP A 168 -9.81 -0.10 14.29
CA ASP A 168 -11.24 -0.03 14.55
C ASP A 168 -12.03 -0.85 13.51
N PRO A 169 -12.46 -2.09 13.83
CA PRO A 169 -13.24 -2.91 12.91
C PRO A 169 -14.67 -2.37 12.70
N ASP A 170 -15.14 -1.47 13.55
CA ASP A 170 -16.50 -0.92 13.53
C ASP A 170 -16.59 0.40 12.76
N ALA A 171 -15.45 1.03 12.46
CA ALA A 171 -15.37 2.18 11.57
C ALA A 171 -16.08 1.94 10.22
N ARG A 172 -16.77 2.96 9.70
CA ARG A 172 -17.50 2.87 8.42
C ARG A 172 -17.15 4.00 7.46
N GLY A 173 -17.22 3.68 6.17
CA GLY A 173 -17.08 4.65 5.08
C GLY A 173 -18.06 5.81 5.28
N THR A 174 -17.54 7.03 5.30
CA THR A 174 -18.33 8.24 5.61
C THR A 174 -17.96 9.36 4.67
N ILE A 175 -18.93 10.14 4.21
CA ILE A 175 -18.73 11.37 3.44
C ILE A 175 -19.44 12.51 4.17
N THR A 176 -18.71 13.58 4.49
CA THR A 176 -19.26 14.81 5.08
C THR A 176 -18.97 16.03 4.21
N GLY A 177 -19.68 17.13 4.48
CA GLY A 177 -19.52 18.41 3.77
C GLY A 177 -20.34 18.53 2.48
N LEU A 178 -21.23 17.58 2.19
CA LEU A 178 -22.07 17.58 0.99
C LEU A 178 -22.96 18.84 0.91
N THR A 179 -23.04 19.38 -0.31
CA THR A 179 -23.91 20.50 -0.71
C THR A 179 -24.38 20.26 -2.14
N LEU A 180 -25.40 21.00 -2.59
CA LEU A 180 -25.93 20.89 -3.96
C LEU A 180 -24.93 21.30 -5.07
N TYR A 181 -23.79 21.90 -4.70
CA TYR A 181 -22.71 22.23 -5.63
C TYR A 181 -21.89 21.00 -6.05
N HIS A 182 -21.77 20.01 -5.17
CA HIS A 182 -20.89 18.88 -5.37
C HIS A 182 -21.40 17.96 -6.47
N THR A 183 -20.46 17.46 -7.26
CA THR A 183 -20.73 16.52 -8.36
C THR A 183 -20.11 15.16 -8.06
N LYS A 184 -20.44 14.17 -8.91
CA LYS A 184 -19.81 12.85 -8.90
C LYS A 184 -18.27 12.90 -8.95
N ALA A 185 -17.72 13.89 -9.65
CA ALA A 185 -16.27 14.09 -9.73
C ALA A 185 -15.67 14.48 -8.38
N HIS A 186 -16.39 15.27 -7.57
CA HIS A 186 -15.95 15.65 -6.22
C HIS A 186 -15.93 14.44 -5.30
N LEU A 187 -16.95 13.58 -5.37
CA LEU A 187 -17.01 12.37 -4.54
C LEU A 187 -15.92 11.37 -4.90
N TYR A 188 -15.66 11.18 -6.20
CA TYR A 188 -14.56 10.33 -6.65
C TYR A 188 -13.20 10.87 -6.19
N ARG A 189 -12.96 12.18 -6.36
CA ARG A 189 -11.74 12.83 -5.87
C ARG A 189 -11.58 12.69 -4.36
N ALA A 190 -12.64 12.95 -3.59
CA ALA A 190 -12.64 12.81 -2.14
C ALA A 190 -12.27 11.39 -1.69
N GLY A 191 -12.66 10.36 -2.46
CA GLY A 191 -12.23 8.98 -2.23
C GLY A 191 -10.74 8.76 -2.44
N LEU A 192 -10.16 9.30 -3.52
CA LEU A 192 -8.72 9.24 -3.77
C LEU A 192 -7.93 9.98 -2.68
N GLU A 193 -8.41 11.17 -2.28
CA GLU A 193 -7.83 11.99 -1.22
C GLU A 193 -7.91 11.30 0.15
N ALA A 194 -9.03 10.65 0.47
CA ALA A 194 -9.22 9.90 1.72
C ALA A 194 -8.21 8.77 1.90
N VAL A 195 -7.93 8.02 0.84
CA VAL A 195 -6.91 6.96 0.88
C VAL A 195 -5.50 7.55 1.01
N ALA A 196 -5.23 8.68 0.35
CA ALA A 196 -3.96 9.39 0.53
C ALA A 196 -3.78 9.92 1.96
N PHE A 197 -4.85 10.38 2.61
CA PHE A 197 -4.82 10.76 4.02
C PHE A 197 -4.60 9.57 4.95
N ALA A 198 -5.16 8.39 4.63
CA ALA A 198 -4.86 7.16 5.37
C ALA A 198 -3.37 6.79 5.26
N LEU A 199 -2.75 6.95 4.09
CA LEU A 199 -1.30 6.78 3.92
C LEU A 199 -0.51 7.79 4.76
N ARG A 200 -0.88 9.07 4.70
CA ARG A 200 -0.27 10.12 5.54
C ARG A 200 -0.37 9.79 7.02
N HIS A 201 -1.51 9.29 7.49
CA HIS A 201 -1.70 8.89 8.88
C HIS A 201 -0.75 7.77 9.31
N ASN A 202 -0.55 6.78 8.45
CA ASN A 202 0.43 5.73 8.71
C ASN A 202 1.88 6.27 8.71
N LEU A 203 2.24 7.15 7.76
CA LEU A 203 3.57 7.79 7.71
C LEU A 203 3.85 8.62 8.96
N GLU A 204 2.89 9.44 9.41
CA GLU A 204 3.01 10.23 10.63
C GLU A 204 3.08 9.35 11.87
N THR A 205 2.34 8.25 11.91
CA THR A 205 2.43 7.25 12.99
C THR A 205 3.84 6.64 13.07
N GLY A 206 4.43 6.25 11.92
CA GLY A 206 5.80 5.74 11.88
C GLY A 206 6.84 6.77 12.32
N ARG A 207 6.71 8.03 11.89
CA ARG A 207 7.59 9.12 12.33
C ARG A 207 7.45 9.41 13.82
N ALA A 208 6.23 9.44 14.34
CA ALA A 208 5.96 9.64 15.77
C ALA A 208 6.52 8.50 16.64
N ALA A 209 6.60 7.29 16.09
CA ALA A 209 7.24 6.13 16.70
C ALA A 209 8.78 6.20 16.70
N GLY A 210 9.39 7.25 16.12
CA GLY A 210 10.83 7.46 16.08
C GLY A 210 11.55 6.80 14.91
N TYR A 211 10.81 6.22 13.95
CA TYR A 211 11.43 5.63 12.78
C TYR A 211 11.89 6.69 11.78
N HIS A 212 13.08 6.50 11.23
CA HIS A 212 13.53 7.26 10.07
C HIS A 212 12.79 6.76 8.83
N LEU A 213 12.20 7.67 8.06
CA LEU A 213 11.60 7.42 6.76
C LEU A 213 12.22 8.36 5.74
N ALA A 214 12.55 7.84 4.57
CA ALA A 214 13.09 8.62 3.46
C ALA A 214 12.07 9.67 2.99
N ASP A 215 12.59 10.81 2.53
CA ASP A 215 11.80 11.95 2.03
C ASP A 215 11.30 11.73 0.59
N GLU A 216 10.78 10.55 0.31
CA GLU A 216 10.06 10.18 -0.92
C GLU A 216 9.16 8.98 -0.62
N VAL A 217 8.07 8.82 -1.35
CA VAL A 217 7.17 7.66 -1.24
C VAL A 217 7.18 6.88 -2.54
N HIS A 218 7.44 5.58 -2.47
CA HIS A 218 7.34 4.71 -3.64
C HIS A 218 5.92 4.15 -3.72
N LEU A 219 5.36 4.12 -4.92
CA LEU A 219 4.00 3.65 -5.18
C LEU A 219 4.05 2.47 -6.15
N VAL A 220 3.34 1.41 -5.81
CA VAL A 220 3.08 0.27 -6.71
C VAL A 220 1.60 -0.09 -6.68
N GLY A 221 1.15 -0.89 -7.65
CA GLY A 221 -0.24 -1.31 -7.77
C GLY A 221 -1.12 -0.34 -8.57
N GLY A 222 -2.41 -0.31 -8.25
CA GLY A 222 -3.42 0.44 -9.01
C GLY A 222 -3.17 1.94 -9.02
N ALA A 223 -2.77 2.51 -7.88
CA ALA A 223 -2.49 3.95 -7.77
C ALA A 223 -1.32 4.39 -8.67
N ALA A 224 -0.28 3.56 -8.79
CA ALA A 224 0.90 3.84 -9.62
C ALA A 224 0.57 4.01 -11.12
N ARG A 225 -0.60 3.52 -11.57
CA ARG A 225 -1.11 3.69 -12.95
C ARG A 225 -1.94 4.96 -13.15
N SER A 226 -2.32 5.65 -12.08
CA SER A 226 -3.12 6.88 -12.12
C SER A 226 -2.22 8.10 -11.88
N PRO A 227 -1.93 8.93 -12.91
CA PRO A 227 -1.16 10.15 -12.71
C PRO A 227 -1.82 11.12 -11.73
N LEU A 228 -3.16 11.20 -11.74
CA LEU A 228 -3.91 12.02 -10.80
C LEU A 228 -3.71 11.52 -9.36
N TRP A 229 -3.84 10.21 -9.13
CA TRP A 229 -3.74 9.68 -7.78
C TRP A 229 -2.32 9.77 -7.22
N CYS A 230 -1.30 9.48 -8.04
CA CYS A 230 0.10 9.72 -7.67
C CYS A 230 0.34 11.20 -7.27
N ALA A 231 -0.22 12.15 -8.02
CA ALA A 231 -0.11 13.57 -7.69
C ALA A 231 -0.88 13.93 -6.40
N ILE A 232 -2.09 13.38 -6.18
CA ILE A 232 -2.82 13.57 -4.92
C ILE A 232 -1.98 13.06 -3.75
N ILE A 233 -1.40 11.87 -3.87
CA ILE A 233 -0.56 11.28 -2.82
C ILE A 233 0.65 12.16 -2.54
N ALA A 234 1.43 12.53 -3.57
CA ALA A 234 2.60 13.40 -3.42
C ALA A 234 2.27 14.68 -2.64
N ASN A 235 1.17 15.34 -3.02
CA ASN A 235 0.72 16.58 -2.38
C ASN A 235 0.21 16.36 -0.95
N VAL A 236 -0.55 15.28 -0.69
CA VAL A 236 -1.09 14.98 0.64
C VAL A 236 0.02 14.67 1.63
N VAL A 237 0.97 13.79 1.25
CA VAL A 237 2.10 13.43 2.12
C VAL A 237 3.21 14.48 2.10
N ASN A 238 3.12 15.45 1.19
CA ASN A 238 4.11 16.49 0.92
C ASN A 238 5.53 15.93 0.70
N LEU A 239 5.62 14.87 -0.10
CA LEU A 239 6.86 14.20 -0.49
C LEU A 239 6.79 13.86 -1.99
N PRO A 240 7.94 13.77 -2.68
CA PRO A 240 8.00 13.19 -4.01
C PRO A 240 7.37 11.79 -4.02
N ALA A 241 6.45 11.53 -4.95
CA ALA A 241 5.87 10.21 -5.15
C ALA A 241 6.43 9.57 -6.42
N THR A 242 7.02 8.39 -6.27
CA THR A 242 7.65 7.66 -7.37
C THR A 242 6.84 6.42 -7.68
N ALA A 243 6.16 6.39 -8.83
CA ALA A 243 5.55 5.16 -9.31
C ALA A 243 6.65 4.20 -9.78
N THR A 244 6.76 3.03 -9.17
CA THR A 244 7.76 2.01 -9.55
C THR A 244 7.08 0.76 -10.07
N ARG A 245 7.85 -0.06 -10.77
CA ARG A 245 7.50 -1.45 -11.08
C ARG A 245 7.95 -2.34 -9.92
N GLY A 246 7.34 -3.51 -9.79
CA GLY A 246 7.52 -4.41 -8.66
C GLY A 246 6.32 -4.41 -7.72
N GLY A 247 6.52 -4.88 -6.49
CA GLY A 247 5.44 -5.10 -5.53
C GLY A 247 4.81 -6.48 -5.65
N GLU A 248 5.29 -7.33 -6.57
CA GLU A 248 4.91 -8.75 -6.60
C GLU A 248 5.82 -9.55 -5.65
N ALA A 249 5.21 -10.28 -4.71
CA ALA A 249 5.95 -11.16 -3.80
C ALA A 249 6.78 -12.21 -4.54
N ALA A 250 6.24 -12.77 -5.64
CA ALA A 250 6.94 -13.74 -6.47
C ALA A 250 8.24 -13.21 -7.08
N TYR A 251 8.31 -11.90 -7.40
CA TYR A 251 9.56 -11.31 -7.87
C TYR A 251 10.56 -11.17 -6.72
N GLY A 252 10.09 -10.79 -5.52
CA GLY A 252 10.92 -10.78 -4.31
C GLY A 252 11.46 -12.17 -3.97
N ASP A 253 10.63 -13.20 -4.05
CA ASP A 253 11.04 -14.60 -3.84
C ASP A 253 12.08 -15.05 -4.87
N ALA A 254 11.96 -14.61 -6.13
CA ALA A 254 12.98 -14.88 -7.14
C ALA A 254 14.33 -14.20 -6.80
N MET A 255 14.29 -12.97 -6.26
CA MET A 255 15.49 -12.28 -5.76
C MET A 255 16.12 -13.04 -4.59
N LEU A 256 15.31 -13.50 -3.64
CA LEU A 256 15.77 -14.32 -2.52
C LEU A 256 16.37 -15.65 -3.01
N GLY A 257 15.77 -16.27 -4.02
CA GLY A 257 16.31 -17.47 -4.65
C GLY A 257 17.67 -17.25 -5.31
N ALA A 258 17.89 -16.07 -5.93
CA ALA A 258 19.19 -15.70 -6.48
C ALA A 258 20.26 -15.55 -5.38
N VAL A 259 19.90 -14.94 -4.25
CA VAL A 259 20.78 -14.83 -3.06
C VAL A 259 21.08 -16.21 -2.49
N ALA A 260 20.06 -17.04 -2.28
CA ALA A 260 20.17 -18.37 -1.70
C ALA A 260 21.08 -19.31 -2.51
N THR A 261 21.07 -19.15 -3.84
CA THR A 261 21.85 -19.99 -4.76
C THR A 261 23.19 -19.39 -5.16
N GLY A 262 23.53 -18.19 -4.65
CA GLY A 262 24.77 -17.48 -4.97
C GLY A 262 24.85 -16.96 -6.40
N VAL A 263 23.71 -16.85 -7.10
CA VAL A 263 23.61 -16.24 -8.44
C VAL A 263 23.85 -14.73 -8.37
N ALA A 264 23.41 -14.11 -7.28
CA ALA A 264 23.59 -12.69 -6.99
C ALA A 264 23.75 -12.53 -5.48
N ASP A 265 24.44 -11.48 -5.02
CA ASP A 265 24.45 -11.11 -3.61
C ASP A 265 23.31 -10.13 -3.27
N ALA A 266 23.19 -9.78 -1.99
CA ALA A 266 22.17 -8.85 -1.51
C ALA A 266 22.26 -7.45 -2.16
N ALA A 267 23.47 -6.99 -2.47
CA ALA A 267 23.68 -5.67 -3.10
C ALA A 267 23.32 -5.69 -4.58
N GLU A 268 23.61 -6.81 -5.27
CA GLU A 268 23.27 -7.00 -6.67
C GLU A 268 21.74 -7.08 -6.87
N VAL A 269 21.03 -7.89 -6.08
CA VAL A 269 19.56 -7.96 -6.18
C VAL A 269 18.93 -6.61 -5.83
N ALA A 270 19.50 -5.88 -4.86
CA ALA A 270 19.06 -4.53 -4.53
C ALA A 270 19.15 -3.54 -5.70
N SER A 271 20.03 -3.78 -6.69
CA SER A 271 20.16 -2.93 -7.86
C SER A 271 19.12 -3.18 -8.96
N TRP A 272 18.49 -4.37 -8.98
CA TRP A 272 17.58 -4.79 -10.06
C TRP A 272 16.31 -3.93 -10.17
N THR A 273 15.95 -3.24 -9.10
CA THR A 273 14.74 -2.39 -9.00
C THR A 273 15.05 -0.90 -9.15
N ALA A 274 16.33 -0.49 -9.21
CA ALA A 274 16.74 0.91 -9.19
C ALA A 274 16.46 1.67 -10.50
N ALA A 275 16.43 0.98 -11.65
CA ALA A 275 16.22 1.61 -12.95
C ALA A 275 14.76 2.02 -13.17
N SER A 276 13.78 1.30 -12.60
CA SER A 276 12.35 1.57 -12.77
C SER A 276 11.83 2.75 -11.93
N GLN A 277 12.66 3.32 -11.05
CA GLN A 277 12.25 4.31 -10.05
C GLN A 277 12.44 5.78 -10.50
N ARG A 278 13.10 6.10 -11.62
CA ARG A 278 13.39 7.51 -11.96
C ARG A 278 12.40 8.18 -12.90
N ASP A 279 11.79 7.42 -13.81
CA ASP A 279 11.03 8.01 -14.93
C ASP A 279 9.59 8.43 -14.57
N HIS A 280 9.14 8.14 -13.35
CA HIS A 280 7.75 8.34 -12.91
C HIS A 280 7.65 9.03 -11.53
N ARG A 281 8.59 9.92 -11.25
CA ARG A 281 8.62 10.73 -10.03
C ARG A 281 7.77 11.99 -10.21
N ILE A 282 6.84 12.21 -9.29
CA ILE A 282 5.98 13.40 -9.21
C ILE A 282 6.38 14.21 -7.97
N GLU A 283 6.80 15.44 -8.18
CA GLU A 283 7.07 16.39 -7.10
C GLU A 283 5.77 16.99 -6.54
N PRO A 284 5.66 17.22 -5.22
CA PRO A 284 4.52 17.92 -4.65
C PRO A 284 4.47 19.37 -5.16
N ASP A 285 3.29 19.82 -5.56
CA ASP A 285 2.97 21.21 -5.81
C ASP A 285 2.74 21.92 -4.46
N PRO A 286 3.51 22.97 -4.13
CA PRO A 286 3.39 23.66 -2.85
C PRO A 286 1.99 24.23 -2.55
N THR A 287 1.26 24.65 -3.59
CA THR A 287 -0.09 25.20 -3.46
C THR A 287 -1.08 24.10 -3.10
N HIS A 288 -0.98 22.96 -3.77
CA HIS A 288 -1.84 21.81 -3.48
C HIS A 288 -1.50 21.17 -2.13
N ALA A 289 -0.22 21.05 -1.80
CA ALA A 289 0.22 20.56 -0.49
C ALA A 289 -0.32 21.43 0.66
N ALA A 290 -0.27 22.76 0.52
CA ALA A 290 -0.85 23.68 1.51
C ALA A 290 -2.37 23.50 1.68
N ALA A 291 -3.10 23.23 0.60
CA ALA A 291 -4.53 22.95 0.67
C ALA A 291 -4.83 21.63 1.43
N TYR A 292 -4.01 20.59 1.22
CA TYR A 292 -4.13 19.34 1.97
C TYR A 292 -3.71 19.46 3.43
N GLU A 293 -2.73 20.30 3.74
CA GLU A 293 -2.33 20.61 5.11
C GLU A 293 -3.50 21.19 5.92
N ALA A 294 -4.33 22.03 5.29
CA ALA A 294 -5.55 22.55 5.93
C ALA A 294 -6.69 21.51 6.03
N THR A 295 -6.63 20.43 5.26
CA THR A 295 -7.69 19.42 5.16
C THR A 295 -7.44 18.22 6.05
N TYR A 296 -6.18 17.81 6.19
CA TYR A 296 -5.80 16.62 6.94
C TYR A 296 -6.23 16.62 8.42
N PRO A 297 -6.13 17.72 9.19
CA PRO A 297 -6.65 17.76 10.56
C PRO A 297 -8.17 17.52 10.65
N ARG A 298 -8.92 17.93 9.62
CA ARG A 298 -10.38 17.69 9.54
C ARG A 298 -10.69 16.23 9.28
N TYR A 299 -9.86 15.54 8.50
CA TYR A 299 -9.94 14.09 8.31
C TYR A 299 -9.75 13.34 9.64
N LEU A 300 -8.71 13.67 10.41
CA LEU A 300 -8.47 13.06 11.71
C LEU A 300 -9.61 13.36 12.69
N ALA A 301 -10.01 14.63 12.81
CA ALA A 301 -11.08 15.05 13.71
C ALA A 301 -12.44 14.42 13.36
N LEU A 302 -12.71 14.13 12.08
CA LEU A 302 -13.93 13.48 11.66
C LEU A 302 -14.04 12.04 12.17
N TYR A 303 -12.93 11.29 12.17
CA TYR A 303 -12.92 9.95 12.77
C TYR A 303 -13.20 10.01 14.27
N GLU A 304 -12.47 10.85 15.00
CA GLU A 304 -12.65 11.03 16.45
C GLU A 304 -14.11 11.40 16.80
N ALA A 305 -14.73 12.28 16.02
CA ALA A 305 -16.12 12.69 16.23
C ALA A 305 -17.15 11.57 15.99
N LEU A 306 -16.79 10.51 15.25
CA LEU A 306 -17.68 9.42 14.88
C LEU A 306 -17.35 8.09 15.56
N ALA A 307 -16.22 7.99 16.28
CA ALA A 307 -15.76 6.75 16.90
C ALA A 307 -16.81 6.11 17.83
N ASP A 308 -17.36 6.89 18.77
CA ASP A 308 -18.42 6.43 19.69
C ASP A 308 -19.69 6.03 18.93
N TYR A 309 -20.00 6.74 17.84
CA TYR A 309 -21.16 6.43 16.99
C TYR A 309 -20.97 5.10 16.25
N PHE A 310 -19.77 4.82 15.73
CA PHE A 310 -19.46 3.55 15.08
C PHE A 310 -19.57 2.38 16.06
N ALA A 311 -18.95 2.50 17.24
CA ALA A 311 -19.03 1.48 18.29
C ALA A 311 -20.48 1.19 18.72
N ALA A 312 -21.28 2.24 18.92
CA ALA A 312 -22.70 2.08 19.29
C ALA A 312 -23.52 1.44 18.16
N SER A 313 -23.26 1.80 16.91
CA SER A 313 -23.99 1.27 15.74
C SER A 313 -23.69 -0.22 15.52
N ALA A 314 -22.44 -0.64 15.72
CA ALA A 314 -22.03 -2.04 15.60
C ALA A 314 -22.73 -2.96 16.62
N ALA A 315 -22.99 -2.47 17.83
CA ALA A 315 -23.73 -3.23 18.85
C ALA A 315 -25.21 -3.48 18.50
N THR A 316 -25.75 -2.77 17.49
CA THR A 316 -27.17 -2.85 17.09
C THR A 316 -27.41 -3.57 15.75
N ALA A 317 -26.34 -3.92 15.03
CA ALA A 317 -26.37 -4.61 13.75
C ALA A 317 -26.21 -6.14 13.92
#